data_AF-A0A846HQM5-F1
#
_entry.id   AF-A0A846HQM5-F1
#
_cell.length_a   1.000
_cell.length_b   1.000
_cell.length_c   1.000
_cell.angle_alpha   90.00
_cell.angle_beta   90.00
_cell.angle_gamma   90.00
#
_symmetry.space_group_name_H-M   'P 1'
#
loop_
_entity.id
_entity.type
_entity.pdbx_description
1 polymer ?
#
loop_
_entity_poly.entity_id
_entity_poly.type
_entity_poly.pdbx_seq_one_letter_code
_entity_poly.pdbx_strand_id
1 'polypeptide(L)'
;LVREKAQAEVAKARYKAGCTIVVAANSPRNLATLVEGDPVLDRTTKKPLPAGTVVCDGNGQTGVIVRDSQKQLVVGQMAFTGDRTLALEQIRKIHGAKVYYFTPQK
;
A
#
# COMPACT_ATOMS: atom_id res chain seq x y z
N LEU A 1 -17.30 -15.72 2.28
CA LEU A 1 -18.22 -15.13 1.27
C LEU A 1 -18.62 -13.67 1.55
N VAL A 2 -19.37 -13.32 2.61
CA VAL A 2 -19.80 -11.91 2.83
C VAL A 2 -18.63 -10.98 3.21
N ARG A 3 -17.75 -11.44 4.11
CA ARG A 3 -16.58 -10.67 4.58
C ARG A 3 -15.55 -10.40 3.48
N GLU A 4 -15.34 -11.37 2.59
CA GLU A 4 -14.41 -11.24 1.45
C GLU A 4 -14.95 -10.24 0.43
N LYS A 5 -16.26 -10.27 0.12
CA LYS A 5 -16.90 -9.27 -0.75
C LYS A 5 -16.79 -7.86 -0.14
N ALA A 6 -17.01 -7.72 1.16
CA ALA A 6 -16.85 -6.45 1.85
C ALA A 6 -15.39 -5.94 1.78
N GLN A 7 -14.40 -6.81 1.96
CA GLN A 7 -12.98 -6.41 1.82
C GLN A 7 -12.62 -6.06 0.38
N ALA A 8 -13.14 -6.78 -0.61
CA ALA A 8 -12.93 -6.43 -2.01
C ALA A 8 -13.45 -5.03 -2.33
N GLU A 9 -14.66 -4.69 -1.88
CA GLU A 9 -15.21 -3.34 -2.09
C GLU A 9 -14.42 -2.25 -1.36
N VAL A 10 -13.94 -2.51 -0.14
CA VAL A 10 -13.04 -1.59 0.58
C VAL A 10 -11.76 -1.34 -0.22
N ALA A 11 -11.13 -2.40 -0.75
CA ALA A 11 -9.93 -2.27 -1.55
C ALA A 11 -10.20 -1.50 -2.86
N LYS A 12 -11.32 -1.78 -3.54
CA LYS A 12 -11.71 -1.07 -4.77
C LYS A 12 -11.93 0.42 -4.50
N ALA A 13 -12.60 0.75 -3.39
CA ALA A 13 -12.81 2.13 -2.97
C ALA A 13 -11.48 2.87 -2.73
N ARG A 14 -10.51 2.21 -2.09
CA ARG A 14 -9.17 2.78 -1.83
C ARG A 14 -8.40 3.06 -3.12
N TYR A 15 -8.45 2.16 -4.12
CA TYR A 15 -7.84 2.44 -5.43
C TYR A 15 -8.50 3.63 -6.13
N LYS A 16 -9.83 3.66 -6.16
CA LYS A 16 -10.60 4.75 -6.78
C LYS A 16 -10.34 6.11 -6.12
N ALA A 17 -10.16 6.13 -4.79
CA ALA A 17 -9.84 7.33 -4.03
C ALA A 17 -8.41 7.83 -4.20
N GLY A 18 -7.51 7.05 -4.82
CA GLY A 18 -6.13 7.46 -5.08
C GLY A 18 -5.13 7.06 -3.98
N CYS A 19 -5.12 5.79 -3.61
CA CYS A 19 -4.12 5.23 -2.70
C CYS A 19 -2.66 5.48 -3.16
N THR A 20 -1.75 5.53 -2.19
CA THR A 20 -0.30 5.69 -2.43
C THR A 20 0.31 4.35 -2.84
N ILE A 21 0.86 4.27 -4.05
CA ILE A 21 1.50 3.03 -4.52
C ILE A 21 2.88 2.86 -3.87
N VAL A 22 3.13 1.67 -3.36
CA VAL A 22 4.39 1.27 -2.74
C VAL A 22 5.25 0.45 -3.71
N VAL A 23 6.55 0.74 -3.75
CA VAL A 23 7.54 0.07 -4.58
C VAL A 23 8.61 -0.61 -3.72
N ALA A 24 9.49 -1.38 -4.34
CA ALA A 24 10.63 -1.99 -3.67
C ALA A 24 11.72 -0.94 -3.35
N ALA A 25 12.37 -1.07 -2.19
CA ALA A 25 13.48 -0.19 -1.79
C ALA A 25 14.64 -0.17 -2.78
N ASN A 26 14.92 -1.32 -3.40
CA ASN A 26 16.03 -1.50 -4.32
C ASN A 26 15.72 -1.05 -5.75
N SER A 27 14.46 -0.79 -6.10
CA SER A 27 14.11 -0.32 -7.44
C SER A 27 12.75 0.39 -7.47
N PRO A 28 12.70 1.66 -7.88
CA PRO A 28 11.45 2.40 -8.06
C PRO A 28 10.58 1.86 -9.20
N ARG A 29 11.12 0.96 -10.02
CA ARG A 29 10.42 0.31 -11.13
C ARG A 29 9.79 -1.02 -10.71
N ASN A 30 10.16 -1.54 -9.54
CA ASN A 30 9.66 -2.81 -9.04
C ASN A 30 8.57 -2.53 -8.01
N LEU A 31 7.39 -3.07 -8.22
CA LEU A 31 6.27 -2.94 -7.30
C LEU A 31 6.57 -3.81 -6.06
N ALA A 32 6.32 -3.28 -4.87
CA ALA A 32 6.42 -4.06 -3.64
C ALA A 32 5.08 -4.71 -3.34
N THR A 33 5.10 -5.87 -2.70
CA THR A 33 3.91 -6.44 -2.07
C THR A 33 3.73 -5.80 -0.70
N LEU A 34 2.51 -5.38 -0.37
CA LEU A 34 2.21 -4.91 0.99
C LEU A 34 2.17 -6.08 1.97
N VAL A 35 2.81 -5.92 3.12
CA VAL A 35 2.82 -6.89 4.21
C VAL A 35 2.23 -6.23 5.46
N GLU A 36 1.30 -6.91 6.13
CA GLU A 36 0.71 -6.41 7.38
C GLU A 36 1.75 -6.41 8.49
N GLY A 37 1.75 -5.36 9.31
CA GLY A 37 2.73 -5.17 10.39
C GLY A 37 4.05 -4.55 9.94
N ASP A 38 4.28 -4.38 8.64
CA ASP A 38 5.51 -3.79 8.13
C ASP A 38 5.38 -2.27 7.92
N PRO A 39 6.48 -1.50 8.08
CA PRO A 39 6.48 -0.07 7.80
C PRO A 39 6.59 0.21 6.29
N VAL A 40 5.88 1.25 5.84
CA VAL A 40 6.10 1.86 4.52
C VAL A 40 6.83 3.18 4.70
N LEU A 41 7.96 3.35 4.01
CA LEU A 41 8.87 4.46 4.22
C LEU A 41 8.82 5.46 3.06
N ASP A 42 8.87 6.76 3.39
CA ASP A 42 9.15 7.81 2.43
C ASP A 42 10.60 7.70 1.96
N ARG A 43 10.78 7.69 0.63
CA ARG A 43 12.09 7.38 0.06
C ARG A 43 13.16 8.42 0.37
N THR A 44 12.73 9.67 0.51
CA THR A 44 13.59 10.83 0.70
C THR A 44 13.99 10.94 2.16
N THR A 45 13.01 10.88 3.05
CA THR A 45 13.21 11.13 4.48
C THR A 45 13.57 9.89 5.28
N LYS A 46 13.38 8.69 4.72
CA LYS A 46 13.58 7.40 5.41
C LYS A 46 12.63 7.18 6.59
N LYS A 47 11.60 8.03 6.73
CA LYS A 47 10.63 7.97 7.82
C LYS A 47 9.38 7.17 7.39
N PRO A 48 8.72 6.48 8.32
CA PRO A 48 7.42 5.88 8.05
C PRO A 48 6.39 6.90 7.58
N LEU A 49 5.49 6.45 6.70
CA LEU A 49 4.32 7.22 6.33
C LEU A 49 3.44 7.49 7.56
N PRO A 50 2.74 8.64 7.63
CA PRO A 50 1.91 8.97 8.77
C PRO A 50 0.68 8.04 8.85
N ALA A 51 0.17 7.86 10.08
CA ALA A 51 -1.07 7.11 10.30
C ALA A 51 -2.25 7.70 9.50
N GLY A 52 -3.15 6.83 9.05
CA GLY A 52 -4.26 7.19 8.17
C GLY A 52 -3.91 7.20 6.68
N THR A 53 -2.62 7.11 6.32
CA THR A 53 -2.23 7.02 4.91
C THR A 53 -2.73 5.72 4.30
N VAL A 54 -3.46 5.81 3.19
CA VAL A 54 -3.91 4.65 2.42
C VAL A 54 -2.82 4.27 1.42
N VAL A 55 -2.37 3.02 1.49
CA VAL A 55 -1.34 2.46 0.62
C VAL A 55 -1.89 1.32 -0.23
N CYS A 56 -1.29 1.09 -1.39
CA CYS A 56 -1.63 0.00 -2.29
C CYS A 56 -0.41 -0.56 -3.01
N ASP A 57 -0.49 -1.82 -3.43
CA ASP A 57 0.53 -2.46 -4.26
C ASP A 57 0.10 -2.63 -5.71
N GLY A 58 0.95 -3.30 -6.50
CA GLY A 58 0.64 -3.65 -7.88
C GLY A 58 -0.23 -4.90 -8.07
N ASN A 59 -0.54 -5.60 -6.98
CA ASN A 59 -1.21 -6.89 -7.02
C ASN A 59 -2.69 -6.79 -6.63
N GLY A 60 -3.17 -5.61 -6.23
CA GLY A 60 -4.56 -5.42 -5.80
C GLY A 60 -4.73 -5.44 -4.27
N GLN A 61 -3.63 -5.48 -3.51
CA GLN A 61 -3.65 -5.31 -2.07
C GLN A 61 -3.71 -3.83 -1.71
N THR A 62 -4.40 -3.52 -0.62
CA THR A 62 -4.43 -2.18 -0.02
C THR A 62 -4.34 -2.30 1.49
N GLY A 63 -3.86 -1.23 2.13
CA GLY A 63 -3.83 -1.11 3.58
C GLY A 63 -3.92 0.35 4.03
N VAL A 64 -4.02 0.55 5.33
CA VAL A 64 -3.96 1.85 5.98
C VAL A 64 -2.79 1.82 6.95
N ILE A 65 -1.97 2.85 6.97
CA ILE A 65 -0.94 2.98 7.97
C ILE A 65 -1.61 3.24 9.33
N VAL A 66 -1.34 2.38 10.29
CA VAL A 66 -1.89 2.45 11.65
C VAL A 66 -0.75 2.45 12.67
N ARG A 67 -1.09 2.73 13.93
CA ARG A 67 -0.18 2.48 15.06
C ARG A 67 -0.44 1.07 15.58
N ASP A 68 0.59 0.26 15.67
CA ASP A 68 0.51 -1.04 16.34
C ASP A 68 0.51 -0.90 17.88
N SER A 69 0.53 -2.02 18.59
CA SER A 69 0.59 -2.06 20.05
C SER A 69 1.87 -1.45 20.63
N GLN A 70 2.95 -1.41 19.84
CA GLN A 70 4.23 -0.79 20.18
C GLN A 70 4.32 0.67 19.73
N LYS A 71 3.22 1.26 19.24
CA LYS A 71 3.10 2.62 18.69
C LYS A 71 3.91 2.88 17.41
N GLN A 72 4.38 1.82 16.74
CA GLN A 72 5.06 1.87 15.45
C GLN A 72 4.07 2.09 14.30
N LEU A 73 4.51 2.79 13.25
CA LEU A 73 3.69 3.09 12.07
C LEU A 73 3.86 2.00 11.03
N VAL A 74 2.84 1.17 10.88
CA VAL A 74 2.87 -0.06 10.08
C VAL A 74 1.61 -0.20 9.24
N VAL A 75 1.66 -1.02 8.20
CA VAL A 75 0.49 -1.35 7.39
C VAL A 75 -0.46 -2.20 8.22
N GLY A 76 -1.73 -1.78 8.28
CA GLY A 76 -2.82 -2.56 8.85
C GLY A 76 -4.10 -2.40 8.04
N GLN A 77 -5.20 -2.93 8.57
CA GLN A 77 -6.53 -2.87 7.93
C GLN A 77 -6.49 -3.31 6.46
N MET A 78 -5.82 -4.44 6.22
CA MET A 78 -5.60 -4.98 4.89
C MET A 78 -6.90 -5.31 4.17
N ALA A 79 -6.92 -5.08 2.86
CA ALA A 79 -8.02 -5.45 1.99
C ALA A 79 -7.51 -5.76 0.58
N PHE A 80 -8.13 -6.73 -0.09
CA PHE A 80 -7.70 -7.22 -1.40
C PHE A 80 -8.86 -7.19 -2.41
N THR A 81 -8.64 -6.60 -3.58
CA THR A 81 -9.71 -6.39 -4.58
C THR A 81 -10.05 -7.65 -5.39
N GLY A 82 -9.06 -8.53 -5.65
CA GLY A 82 -9.12 -9.56 -6.68
C GLY A 82 -9.15 -9.03 -8.13
N ASP A 83 -9.17 -7.72 -8.32
CA ASP A 83 -9.24 -7.01 -9.58
C ASP A 83 -7.94 -6.27 -9.86
N ARG A 84 -7.15 -6.86 -10.76
CA ARG A 84 -5.82 -6.35 -11.16
C ARG A 84 -5.91 -5.09 -12.01
N THR A 85 -7.06 -4.79 -12.63
CA THR A 85 -7.20 -3.64 -13.53
C THR A 85 -7.03 -2.32 -12.78
N LEU A 86 -7.61 -2.22 -11.58
CA LEU A 86 -7.49 -1.06 -10.69
C LEU A 86 -6.03 -0.78 -10.28
N ALA A 87 -5.27 -1.83 -9.99
CA ALA A 87 -3.85 -1.71 -9.66
C ALA A 87 -3.06 -1.17 -10.87
N LEU A 88 -3.31 -1.71 -12.07
CA LEU A 88 -2.65 -1.26 -13.30
C LEU A 88 -2.99 0.20 -13.65
N GLU A 89 -4.25 0.61 -13.47
CA GLU A 89 -4.67 2.01 -13.66
C GLU A 89 -3.95 2.94 -12.69
N GLN A 90 -3.82 2.54 -11.42
CA GLN A 90 -3.12 3.34 -10.43
C GLN A 90 -1.61 3.41 -10.72
N ILE A 91 -0.99 2.31 -11.16
CA ILE A 91 0.42 2.27 -11.58
C ILE A 91 0.70 3.25 -12.71
N ARG A 92 -0.20 3.33 -13.71
CA ARG A 92 -0.05 4.26 -14.85
C ARG A 92 -0.02 5.72 -14.41
N LYS A 93 -0.72 6.08 -13.31
CA LYS A 93 -0.73 7.43 -12.75
C LYS A 93 0.58 7.81 -12.04
N ILE A 94 1.44 6.84 -11.72
CA ILE A 94 2.73 7.08 -11.04
C ILE A 94 3.83 7.48 -12.05
N HIS A 95 3.54 7.55 -13.36
CA HIS A 95 4.50 8.08 -14.33
C HIS A 95 4.87 9.53 -13.96
N GLY A 96 5.97 9.70 -13.21
CA GLY A 96 6.48 10.96 -12.68
C GLY A 96 6.23 11.24 -11.19
N ALA A 97 5.57 10.35 -10.42
CA ALA A 97 5.20 10.60 -9.03
C ALA A 97 6.28 10.18 -7.99
N LYS A 98 6.21 10.77 -6.79
CA LYS A 98 7.06 10.44 -5.63
C LYS A 98 6.93 8.95 -5.28
N VAL A 99 8.07 8.31 -5.10
CA VAL A 99 8.20 6.86 -4.97
C VAL A 99 8.40 6.49 -3.50
N TYR A 100 7.58 5.60 -2.95
CA TYR A 100 7.61 5.16 -1.54
C TYR A 100 8.05 3.71 -1.44
N TYR A 101 8.96 3.37 -0.52
CA TYR A 101 9.52 2.03 -0.49
C TYR A 101 9.28 1.24 0.78
N PHE A 102 9.33 -0.07 0.60
CA PHE A 102 9.37 -1.07 1.65
C PHE A 102 10.81 -1.58 1.88
N THR A 103 11.21 -1.73 3.14
CA THR A 103 12.38 -2.51 3.54
C THR A 103 11.90 -3.75 4.30
N PRO A 104 11.96 -4.95 3.73
CA PRO A 104 11.80 -6.16 4.52
C PRO A 104 13.01 -6.24 5.46
N GLN A 105 12.78 -6.06 6.76
CA GLN A 105 13.74 -6.55 7.73
C GLN A 105 13.62 -8.07 7.72
N LYS A 106 14.62 -8.73 7.15
CA LYS A 106 14.93 -10.12 7.53
C LYS A 106 15.57 -10.11 8.91
#